data_AF-A0A5N9AG64-F1
#
_entry.id   AF-A0A5N9AG64-F1
#
_cell.length_a   1.000
_cell.length_b   1.000
_cell.length_c   1.000
_cell.angle_alpha   90.00
_cell.angle_beta   90.00
_cell.angle_gamma   90.00
#
_symmetry.space_group_name_H-M   'P 1'
#
loop_
_entity.id
_entity.type
_entity.pdbx_description
1 polymer ?
#
loop_
_entity_poly.entity_id
_entity_poly.type
_entity_poly.pdbx_seq_one_letter_code
_entity_poly.pdbx_strand_id
1 'polypeptide(L)'
;MDNLTQAFEVLQKLASEDGLKVDKYTIKGKYPAVIKVSSPDRDTIEVDFIDNKPVVKVKKIFTITLDVLGLTLKQNRGIVKLDGFPDVPFDYEEL
;
A
#
# COMPACT_ATOMS: atom_id res chain seq x y z
N MET A 1 8.23 4.22 -16.44
CA MET A 1 7.07 3.30 -16.58
C MET A 1 5.81 4.13 -16.49
N ASP A 2 4.70 3.65 -17.07
CA ASP A 2 3.39 4.29 -16.87
C ASP A 2 2.94 4.10 -15.41
N ASN A 3 2.44 5.16 -14.77
CA ASN A 3 2.06 5.14 -13.35
C ASN A 3 0.97 4.08 -13.10
N LEU A 4 0.08 3.85 -14.07
CA LEU A 4 -0.98 2.85 -13.96
C LEU A 4 -0.41 1.42 -13.87
N THR A 5 0.66 1.13 -14.61
CA THR A 5 1.36 -0.16 -14.53
C THR A 5 1.95 -0.35 -13.13
N GLN A 6 2.58 0.68 -12.56
CA GLN A 6 3.11 0.62 -11.20
C GLN A 6 2.02 0.39 -10.15
N ALA A 7 0.88 1.08 -10.27
CA ALA A 7 -0.24 0.88 -9.37
C ALA A 7 -0.78 -0.55 -9.43
N PHE A 8 -0.86 -1.12 -10.63
CA PHE A 8 -1.28 -2.50 -10.81
C PHE A 8 -0.31 -3.50 -10.17
N GLU A 9 0.99 -3.32 -10.34
CA GLU A 9 2.02 -4.17 -9.72
C GLU A 9 1.96 -4.13 -8.18
N VAL A 10 1.75 -2.94 -7.61
CA VAL A 10 1.59 -2.78 -6.16
C VAL A 10 0.34 -3.52 -5.67
N LEU A 11 -0.79 -3.40 -6.38
CA LEU A 11 -2.01 -4.12 -6.06
C LEU A 11 -1.84 -5.64 -6.17
N GLN A 12 -1.09 -6.13 -7.16
CA GLN A 12 -0.76 -7.55 -7.28
C GLN A 12 0.08 -8.05 -6.10
N LYS A 13 1.08 -7.27 -5.67
CA LYS A 13 1.89 -7.62 -4.48
C LYS A 13 1.05 -7.66 -3.22
N LEU A 14 0.12 -6.74 -3.04
CA LEU A 14 -0.82 -6.75 -1.91
C LEU A 14 -1.74 -7.99 -1.91
N ALA A 15 -2.12 -8.49 -3.09
CA ALA A 15 -2.93 -9.70 -3.27
C ALA A 15 -2.14 -11.01 -3.18
N SER A 16 -0.81 -10.94 -3.25
CA SER A 16 0.05 -12.12 -3.17
C SER A 16 0.12 -12.70 -1.75
N GLU A 17 0.50 -13.98 -1.65
CA GLU A 17 0.73 -14.62 -0.36
C GLU A 17 1.83 -13.95 0.46
N ASP A 18 2.86 -13.39 -0.19
CA ASP A 18 3.98 -12.72 0.46
C ASP A 18 3.64 -11.30 0.93
N GLY A 19 2.69 -10.64 0.25
CA GLY A 19 2.33 -9.25 0.49
C GLY A 19 3.35 -8.26 -0.07
N LEU A 20 3.06 -6.97 0.12
CA LEU A 20 4.01 -5.90 -0.18
C LEU A 20 4.95 -5.69 1.02
N LYS A 21 6.25 -5.78 0.81
CA LYS A 21 7.27 -5.43 1.83
C LYS A 21 7.68 -3.97 1.66
N VAL A 22 7.69 -3.24 2.76
CA VAL A 22 8.07 -1.83 2.85
C VAL A 22 8.87 -1.64 4.13
N ASP A 23 10.17 -1.37 4.06
CA ASP A 23 11.05 -1.30 5.23
C ASP A 23 10.86 -2.54 6.15
N LYS A 24 10.44 -2.35 7.40
CA LYS A 24 10.15 -3.40 8.39
C LYS A 24 8.70 -3.88 8.38
N TYR A 25 7.90 -3.42 7.41
CA TYR A 25 6.47 -3.65 7.31
C TYR A 25 6.17 -4.68 6.22
N THR A 26 5.22 -5.56 6.50
CA THR A 26 4.61 -6.42 5.47
C THR A 26 3.13 -6.13 5.43
N ILE A 27 2.65 -5.74 4.25
CA ILE A 27 1.28 -5.34 3.97
C ILE A 27 0.60 -6.45 3.18
N LYS A 28 -0.50 -6.98 3.70
CA LYS A 28 -1.30 -8.00 3.00
C LYS A 28 -2.73 -7.53 2.82
N GLY A 29 -3.20 -7.54 1.59
CA GLY A 29 -4.60 -7.29 1.28
C GLY A 29 -5.47 -8.44 1.78
N LYS A 30 -6.67 -8.11 2.27
CA LYS A 30 -7.70 -9.09 2.59
C LYS A 30 -8.68 -9.10 1.43
N TYR A 31 -8.77 -10.20 0.70
CA TYR A 31 -9.63 -10.29 -0.48
C TYR A 31 -10.86 -11.18 -0.22
N PRO A 32 -12.01 -10.88 -0.83
CA PRO A 32 -12.26 -9.81 -1.82
C PRO A 32 -12.32 -8.41 -1.18
N ALA A 33 -11.80 -7.38 -1.86
CA ALA A 33 -11.78 -5.99 -1.37
C ALA A 33 -12.42 -5.03 -2.37
N VAL A 34 -13.03 -3.95 -1.86
CA VAL A 34 -13.50 -2.84 -2.69
C VAL A 34 -12.43 -1.77 -2.68
N ILE A 35 -11.84 -1.53 -3.85
CA ILE A 35 -10.69 -0.63 -4.02
C ILE A 35 -11.10 0.46 -5.01
N LYS A 36 -10.86 1.72 -4.64
CA LYS A 36 -10.99 2.87 -5.54
C LYS A 36 -9.60 3.31 -5.97
N VAL A 37 -9.40 3.48 -7.27
CA VAL A 37 -8.15 4.01 -7.82
C VAL A 37 -8.45 5.35 -8.49
N SER A 38 -7.62 6.35 -8.22
CA SER A 38 -7.74 7.69 -8.82
C SER A 38 -6.36 8.27 -9.17
N SER A 39 -6.31 9.18 -10.14
CA SER A 39 -5.09 9.87 -10.57
C SER A 39 -5.35 11.37 -10.49
N PRO A 40 -5.15 12.01 -9.31
CA PRO A 40 -5.43 13.43 -9.13
C PRO A 40 -4.57 14.33 -10.03
N ASP A 41 -3.37 13.87 -10.39
CA ASP A 41 -2.49 14.49 -11.36
C ASP A 41 -1.76 13.43 -12.19
N ARG A 42 -0.86 13.86 -13.08
CA ARG A 42 -0.13 12.97 -13.99
C ARG A 42 0.87 12.05 -13.30
N ASP A 43 1.35 12.43 -12.12
CA ASP A 43 2.47 11.79 -11.42
C ASP A 43 2.07 11.09 -10.13
N THR A 44 0.78 11.15 -9.79
CA THR A 44 0.23 10.61 -8.55
C THR A 44 -0.94 9.69 -8.83
N ILE A 45 -0.91 8.50 -8.23
CA ILE A 45 -2.05 7.59 -8.14
C ILE A 45 -2.43 7.41 -6.68
N GLU A 46 -3.70 7.53 -6.38
CA GLU A 46 -4.27 7.22 -5.07
C GLU A 46 -5.10 5.95 -5.14
N VAL A 47 -4.88 5.06 -4.18
CA VAL A 47 -5.59 3.81 -3.99
C VAL A 47 -6.26 3.88 -2.63
N ASP A 48 -7.59 3.90 -2.58
CA ASP A 48 -8.35 3.88 -1.33
C ASP A 48 -8.99 2.51 -1.13
N PHE A 49 -8.82 1.93 0.06
CA PHE A 49 -9.47 0.68 0.46
C PHE A 49 -10.79 1.00 1.18
N ILE A 50 -11.91 0.78 0.49
CA ILE A 50 -13.25 1.12 1.00
C ILE A 50 -13.74 0.05 1.99
N ASP A 51 -13.49 -1.23 1.68
CA ASP A 51 -13.86 -2.37 2.51
C ASP A 51 -12.77 -3.46 2.45
N ASN A 52 -12.73 -4.33 3.46
CA ASN A 52 -11.70 -5.37 3.63
C ASN A 52 -10.27 -4.82 3.51
N LYS A 53 -10.02 -3.76 4.29
CA LYS A 53 -8.73 -3.04 4.32
C LYS A 53 -7.55 -4.00 4.53
N PRO A 54 -6.46 -3.83 3.77
CA PRO A 54 -5.21 -4.53 4.03
C PRO A 54 -4.74 -4.28 5.46
N VAL A 55 -3.96 -5.22 5.99
CA VAL A 55 -3.35 -5.06 7.31
C VAL A 55 -1.84 -5.00 7.22
N VAL A 56 -1.26 -4.08 7.97
CA VAL A 56 0.18 -4.00 8.24
C VAL A 56 0.45 -4.61 9.60
N LYS A 57 1.42 -5.54 9.65
CA LYS A 57 1.97 -6.05 10.91
C LYS A 57 3.30 -5.37 11.20
N VAL A 58 3.38 -4.70 12.35
CA VAL A 58 4.61 -4.08 12.86
C VAL A 58 5.12 -4.92 14.01
N LYS A 59 6.29 -5.53 13.85
CA LYS A 59 6.93 -6.28 14.94
C LYS A 59 7.88 -5.36 15.71
N LYS A 60 7.50 -4.99 16.93
CA LYS A 60 8.36 -4.30 17.91
C LYS A 60 8.47 -5.17 19.16
N ILE A 61 8.36 -4.60 20.37
CA ILE A 61 8.29 -5.36 21.63
C ILE A 61 7.01 -6.23 21.66
N PHE A 62 5.94 -5.73 21.05
CA PHE A 62 4.70 -6.45 20.78
C PHE A 62 4.33 -6.28 19.29
N THR A 63 3.49 -7.18 18.77
CA THR A 63 3.02 -7.12 17.37
C THR A 63 1.77 -6.25 17.31
N ILE A 64 1.83 -5.16 16.54
CA ILE A 64 0.67 -4.30 16.26
C ILE A 64 0.13 -4.65 14.88
N THR A 65 -1.18 -4.78 14.76
CA THR A 65 -1.88 -4.93 13.47
C THR A 65 -2.66 -3.65 13.21
N LEU A 66 -2.37 -2.99 12.08
CA LEU A 66 -2.99 -1.72 11.69
C LEU A 66 -3.69 -1.90 10.34
N ASP A 67 -4.85 -1.27 10.19
CA ASP A 67 -5.55 -1.23 8.91
C ASP A 67 -4.92 -0.19 7.97
N VAL A 68 -4.82 -0.54 6.70
CA VAL A 68 -4.37 0.36 5.63
C VAL A 68 -5.59 1.02 5.01
N LEU A 69 -5.65 2.34 5.12
CA LEU A 69 -6.74 3.15 4.54
C LEU A 69 -6.54 3.34 3.03
N GLY A 70 -5.29 3.46 2.60
CA GLY A 70 -4.97 3.67 1.20
C GLY A 70 -3.48 3.75 0.92
N LEU A 71 -3.14 3.92 -0.36
CA LEU A 71 -1.79 4.19 -0.84
C LEU A 71 -1.81 5.45 -1.69
N THR A 72 -0.74 6.25 -1.58
CA THR A 72 -0.39 7.25 -2.58
C THR A 72 0.88 6.79 -3.28
N LEU A 73 0.84 6.65 -4.59
CA LEU A 73 1.93 6.17 -5.43
C LEU A 73 2.40 7.32 -6.32
N LYS A 74 3.70 7.58 -6.34
CA LYS A 74 4.36 8.59 -7.17
C LYS A 74 5.56 7.96 -7.85
N GLN A 75 6.03 8.47 -8.99
CA GLN A 75 7.07 7.87 -9.83
C GLN A 75 8.16 7.01 -9.13
N ASN A 76 8.77 7.50 -8.04
CA ASN A 76 9.87 6.82 -7.34
C ASN A 76 9.56 6.48 -5.87
N ARG A 77 8.38 6.84 -5.37
CA ARG A 77 8.03 6.70 -3.95
C ARG A 77 6.55 6.50 -3.76
N GLY A 78 6.20 5.76 -2.73
CA GLY A 78 4.83 5.66 -2.24
C GLY A 78 4.68 6.12 -0.79
N ILE A 79 3.43 6.20 -0.38
CA ILE A 79 3.02 6.45 1.00
C ILE A 79 1.90 5.46 1.30
N VAL A 80 2.01 4.77 2.43
CA VAL A 80 0.97 3.93 3.00
C VAL A 80 0.21 4.76 4.03
N LYS A 81 -1.09 4.97 3.82
CA LYS A 81 -1.98 5.66 4.74
C LYS A 81 -2.52 4.64 5.76
N LEU A 82 -2.20 4.84 7.05
CA LEU A 82 -2.55 3.90 8.13
C LEU A 82 -3.65 4.46 9.03
N ASP A 83 -4.55 3.61 9.51
CA ASP A 83 -5.61 4.02 10.43
C ASP A 83 -5.05 4.30 11.84
N GLY A 84 -5.28 5.51 12.36
CA GLY A 84 -4.82 5.92 13.68
C GLY A 84 -3.29 5.91 13.88
N PHE A 85 -2.50 5.91 12.79
CA PHE A 85 -1.04 5.83 12.84
C PHE A 85 -0.39 6.77 11.81
N PRO A 86 0.86 7.23 12.03
CA PRO A 86 1.56 8.02 11.01
C PRO A 86 1.71 7.27 9.69
N ASP A 87 1.52 8.00 8.60
CA ASP A 87 1.75 7.50 7.24
C ASP A 87 3.19 7.01 7.05
N VAL A 88 3.35 5.91 6.33
CA VAL A 88 4.65 5.28 6.10
C VAL A 88 5.10 5.53 4.67
N PRO A 89 6.14 6.36 4.44
CA PRO A 89 6.72 6.50 3.12
C PRO A 89 7.52 5.25 2.74
N PHE A 90 7.60 4.98 1.45
CA PHE A 90 8.45 3.92 0.91
C PHE A 90 8.99 4.31 -0.45
N ASP A 91 10.17 3.81 -0.78
CA ASP A 91 10.71 3.93 -2.12
C ASP A 91 10.43 2.62 -2.86
N TYR A 92 10.26 2.70 -4.18
CA TYR A 92 10.30 1.48 -4.97
C TYR A 92 11.76 1.02 -4.97
N GLU A 93 12.03 -0.21 -4.53
CA GLU A 93 13.36 -0.80 -4.81
C GLU A 93 13.59 -0.68 -6.32
N GLU A 94 14.72 -0.08 -6.72
CA GLU A 94 15.18 -0.16 -8.11
C GLU A 94 15.24 -1.65 -8.47
N LEU A 95 14.32 -2.09 -9.31
CA LEU A 95 14.32 -3.42 -9.91
C LEU A 95 15.48 -3.56 -10.89
#